data_AF-A0A0C2XID9-F1
#
_entry.id   AF-A0A0C2XID9-F1
#
_cell.length_a   1.000
_cell.length_b   1.000
_cell.length_c   1.000
_cell.angle_alpha   90.00
_cell.angle_beta   90.00
_cell.angle_gamma   90.00
#
_symmetry.space_group_name_H-M   'P 1'
#
loop_
_entity.id
_entity.type
_entity.pdbx_description
1 polymer ?
#
loop_
_entity_poly.entity_id
_entity_poly.type
_entity_poly.pdbx_seq_one_letter_code
_entity_poly.pdbx_strand_id
1 'polypeptide(L)'
;MKPVLPLLLAALSRREMPQELSHDRYVRSVKEMLDLNNTISCADPTFGLLANNQAIAGMGTVTDPNCLQLTIADIALTNAKATRNTSGMVASLIYRALERNTAAVGVVSEKCTSYTPRNSELLAFQQHQDPASPGAEANNKAVVLELARQILGIGGDPTDALKSGTFQPGDPNSSDPTGNSCDTADCIFSNDALVNDASEAEIYDYVAKCAATVTSTIGPGESVPTGGSIPVNPSNSQTRTSNTPTNSDRFTTTSGSISLGTASVQPTQTTQTTTTRQQQQQTTTPTSTTTSTPAISTTTNYQTFSQAYLGVFAPAVTQDSNGMYHAGTDPNNVFNNLKAALGRSCDIQKNDCANTANSQKQPVGPCDTQNTQCKAETGGS
;
A
#
# COMPACT_ATOMS: atom_id res chain seq x y z
N MET A 1 -5.93 -26.66 -56.27
CA MET A 1 -5.01 -26.51 -55.13
C MET A 1 -4.64 -25.03 -55.00
N LYS A 2 -5.18 -24.35 -53.99
CA LYS A 2 -4.79 -22.98 -53.59
C LYS A 2 -4.38 -23.06 -52.13
N PRO A 3 -3.13 -22.78 -51.75
CA PRO A 3 -2.77 -22.61 -50.36
C PRO A 3 -3.03 -21.15 -50.00
N VAL A 4 -3.99 -20.88 -49.12
CA VAL A 4 -4.10 -19.59 -48.42
C VAL A 4 -4.10 -19.90 -46.94
N LEU A 5 -2.92 -20.24 -46.44
CA LEU A 5 -2.62 -20.29 -45.02
C LEU A 5 -1.19 -19.80 -44.80
N PRO A 6 -0.96 -18.47 -44.80
CA PRO A 6 0.10 -17.95 -43.95
C PRO A 6 -0.28 -16.65 -43.20
N LEU A 7 -1.58 -16.33 -43.05
CA LEU A 7 -1.99 -15.08 -42.38
C LEU A 7 -2.40 -15.22 -40.90
N LEU A 8 -2.39 -16.44 -40.34
CA LEU A 8 -2.72 -16.65 -38.91
C LEU A 8 -1.52 -16.71 -37.96
N LEU A 9 -0.28 -16.78 -38.47
CA LEU A 9 0.92 -16.90 -37.61
C LEU A 9 1.67 -15.57 -37.39
N ALA A 10 1.38 -14.51 -38.15
CA ALA A 10 2.09 -13.23 -38.01
C ALA A 10 1.45 -12.27 -36.98
N ALA A 11 0.18 -12.49 -36.59
CA ALA A 11 -0.56 -11.65 -35.64
C ALA A 11 -0.37 -12.05 -34.16
N LEU A 12 0.52 -13.00 -33.88
CA LEU A 12 1.02 -13.35 -32.54
C LEU A 12 2.36 -12.65 -32.23
N SER A 13 2.78 -11.69 -33.07
CA SER A 13 3.99 -10.90 -32.85
C SER A 13 3.81 -10.01 -31.60
N ARG A 14 4.27 -10.56 -30.46
CA ARG A 14 4.46 -9.95 -29.12
C ARG A 14 3.20 -9.37 -28.49
N ARG A 15 2.56 -10.23 -27.69
CA ARG A 15 1.50 -9.90 -26.73
C ARG A 15 2.07 -9.46 -25.36
N GLU A 16 3.34 -9.08 -25.36
CA GLU A 16 4.16 -8.72 -24.22
C GLU A 16 4.62 -7.29 -24.48
N MET A 17 3.86 -6.33 -23.94
CA MET A 17 4.48 -5.06 -23.62
C MET A 17 5.42 -5.32 -22.44
N PRO A 18 6.34 -4.42 -22.13
CA PRO A 18 7.13 -4.57 -20.92
C PRO A 18 6.18 -4.43 -19.72
N GLN A 19 6.28 -5.27 -18.68
CA GLN A 19 5.67 -5.09 -17.33
C GLN A 19 4.35 -5.78 -16.98
N GLU A 20 3.47 -6.18 -17.90
CA GLU A 20 2.14 -6.66 -17.50
C GLU A 20 2.14 -7.92 -16.63
N LEU A 21 3.18 -8.76 -16.75
CA LEU A 21 3.35 -9.95 -15.92
C LEU A 21 4.32 -9.73 -14.75
N SER A 22 4.92 -8.55 -14.63
CA SER A 22 5.86 -8.24 -13.54
C SER A 22 5.24 -8.41 -12.16
N HIS A 23 3.94 -8.19 -12.04
CA HIS A 23 3.12 -8.30 -10.82
C HIS A 23 2.09 -9.44 -10.90
N ASP A 24 2.40 -10.50 -11.64
CA ASP A 24 1.48 -11.59 -12.01
C ASP A 24 0.70 -12.21 -10.83
N ARG A 25 1.27 -12.29 -9.62
CA ARG A 25 0.52 -12.75 -8.42
C ARG A 25 -0.76 -11.96 -8.17
N TYR A 26 -0.75 -10.64 -8.41
CA TYR A 26 -1.89 -9.77 -8.22
C TYR A 26 -2.84 -9.84 -9.41
N VAL A 27 -2.31 -9.96 -10.62
CA VAL A 27 -3.10 -10.20 -11.83
C VAL A 27 -3.91 -11.50 -11.70
N ARG A 28 -3.28 -12.59 -11.25
CA ARG A 28 -3.94 -13.87 -10.99
C ARG A 28 -4.99 -13.78 -9.89
N SER A 29 -4.69 -13.13 -8.76
CA SER A 29 -5.67 -12.97 -7.69
C SER A 29 -6.88 -12.12 -8.13
N VAL A 30 -6.65 -11.05 -8.90
CA VAL A 30 -7.73 -10.26 -9.51
C VAL A 30 -8.52 -11.08 -10.53
N LYS A 31 -7.86 -11.94 -11.31
CA LYS A 31 -8.53 -12.85 -12.24
C LYS A 31 -9.48 -13.80 -11.52
N GLU A 32 -9.03 -14.42 -10.43
CA GLU A 32 -9.88 -15.28 -9.61
C GLU A 32 -11.13 -14.54 -9.12
N MET A 33 -10.98 -13.28 -8.69
CA MET A 33 -12.11 -12.47 -8.23
C MET A 33 -13.00 -12.00 -9.38
N LEU A 34 -12.43 -11.64 -10.53
CA LEU A 34 -13.17 -11.24 -11.73
C LEU A 34 -14.02 -12.40 -12.24
N ASP A 35 -13.46 -13.61 -12.28
CA ASP A 35 -14.11 -14.83 -12.81
C ASP A 35 -15.33 -15.26 -11.96
N LEU A 36 -15.44 -14.83 -10.70
CA LEU A 36 -16.64 -15.06 -9.87
C LEU A 36 -17.90 -14.42 -10.47
N ASN A 37 -17.77 -13.23 -11.08
CA ASN A 37 -18.88 -12.52 -11.71
C ASN A 37 -18.35 -11.43 -12.67
N ASN A 38 -17.90 -11.85 -13.84
CA ASN A 38 -17.32 -10.96 -14.86
C ASN A 38 -18.43 -10.25 -15.67
N THR A 39 -19.00 -9.19 -15.09
CA THR A 39 -20.13 -8.44 -15.69
C THR A 39 -19.77 -7.65 -16.96
N ILE A 40 -18.47 -7.44 -17.23
CA ILE A 40 -17.99 -6.71 -18.41
C ILE A 40 -17.51 -7.63 -19.53
N SER A 41 -17.48 -8.95 -19.31
CA SER A 41 -16.91 -9.91 -20.27
C SER A 41 -15.49 -9.54 -20.70
N CYS A 42 -14.69 -8.98 -19.78
CA CYS A 42 -13.27 -8.72 -20.03
C CYS A 42 -12.53 -10.04 -20.14
N ALA A 43 -11.63 -10.17 -21.11
CA ALA A 43 -10.97 -11.43 -21.41
C ALA A 43 -10.00 -11.86 -20.30
N ASP A 44 -9.16 -10.93 -19.84
CA ASP A 44 -8.13 -11.16 -18.84
C ASP A 44 -7.70 -9.84 -18.17
N PRO A 45 -7.45 -9.80 -16.85
CA PRO A 45 -6.98 -8.59 -16.19
C PRO A 45 -5.69 -8.00 -16.78
N THR A 46 -4.80 -8.79 -17.37
CA THR A 46 -3.59 -8.29 -18.05
C THR A 46 -3.91 -7.17 -19.05
N PHE A 47 -5.06 -7.21 -19.74
CA PHE A 47 -5.44 -6.15 -20.69
C PHE A 47 -5.62 -4.77 -20.05
N GLY A 48 -5.94 -4.70 -18.76
CA GLY A 48 -6.04 -3.43 -18.04
C GLY A 48 -4.69 -2.76 -17.82
N LEU A 49 -3.58 -3.51 -17.86
CA LEU A 49 -2.22 -3.01 -17.68
C LEU A 49 -1.55 -2.62 -19.00
N LEU A 50 -2.13 -2.98 -20.14
CA LEU A 50 -1.60 -2.65 -21.45
C LEU A 50 -1.88 -1.19 -21.86
N ALA A 51 -1.11 -0.70 -22.83
CA ALA A 51 -1.43 0.56 -23.50
C ALA A 51 -2.75 0.45 -24.28
N ASN A 52 -3.40 1.60 -24.50
CA ASN A 52 -4.80 1.65 -24.95
C ASN A 52 -5.05 0.91 -26.28
N ASN A 53 -4.11 0.95 -27.23
CA ASN A 53 -4.25 0.26 -28.51
C ASN A 53 -4.29 -1.27 -28.37
N GLN A 54 -3.59 -1.84 -27.38
CA GLN A 54 -3.66 -3.29 -27.11
C GLN A 54 -4.80 -3.65 -26.14
N ALA A 55 -5.10 -2.79 -25.17
CA ALA A 55 -6.17 -2.99 -24.20
C ALA A 55 -7.54 -3.23 -24.88
N ILE A 56 -7.80 -2.59 -26.02
CA ILE A 56 -9.04 -2.73 -26.79
C ILE A 56 -9.35 -4.18 -27.16
N ALA A 57 -8.33 -5.03 -27.35
CA ALA A 57 -8.54 -6.43 -27.74
C ALA A 57 -9.18 -7.30 -26.63
N GLY A 58 -9.18 -6.85 -25.37
CA GLY A 58 -9.69 -7.60 -24.22
C GLY A 58 -10.66 -6.83 -23.32
N MET A 59 -11.10 -5.64 -23.73
CA MET A 59 -11.88 -4.74 -22.88
C MET A 59 -13.35 -5.15 -22.64
N GLY A 60 -13.84 -6.15 -23.38
CA GLY A 60 -15.22 -6.62 -23.26
C GLY A 60 -16.23 -5.51 -23.59
N THR A 61 -17.14 -5.22 -22.68
CA THR A 61 -18.16 -4.17 -22.83
C THR A 61 -17.69 -2.78 -22.41
N VAL A 62 -16.49 -2.65 -21.85
CA VAL A 62 -15.87 -1.33 -21.58
C VAL A 62 -15.61 -0.64 -22.92
N THR A 63 -15.88 0.66 -23.01
CA THR A 63 -15.68 1.44 -24.25
C THR A 63 -14.52 2.42 -24.16
N ASP A 64 -14.15 2.85 -22.95
CA ASP A 64 -13.00 3.72 -22.70
C ASP A 64 -11.82 2.87 -22.18
N PRO A 65 -10.76 2.66 -22.99
CA PRO A 65 -9.61 1.88 -22.57
C PRO A 65 -8.85 2.52 -21.39
N ASN A 66 -8.96 3.83 -21.16
CA ASN A 66 -8.38 4.47 -19.98
C ASN A 66 -9.02 4.00 -18.68
N CYS A 67 -10.27 3.55 -18.76
CA CYS A 67 -11.06 3.08 -17.62
C CYS A 67 -11.03 1.57 -17.43
N LEU A 68 -10.33 0.80 -18.28
CA LEU A 68 -10.36 -0.65 -18.21
C LEU A 68 -9.78 -1.19 -16.90
N GLN A 69 -8.60 -0.73 -16.48
CA GLN A 69 -7.99 -1.15 -15.22
C GLN A 69 -8.89 -0.86 -14.01
N LEU A 70 -9.44 0.36 -13.94
CA LEU A 70 -10.32 0.77 -12.84
C LEU A 70 -11.60 -0.09 -12.81
N THR A 71 -12.20 -0.34 -13.97
CA THR A 71 -13.40 -1.19 -14.07
C THR A 71 -13.12 -2.63 -13.62
N ILE A 72 -11.99 -3.21 -14.05
CA ILE A 72 -11.57 -4.56 -13.63
C ILE A 72 -11.38 -4.61 -12.11
N ALA A 73 -10.64 -3.64 -11.55
CA ALA A 73 -10.40 -3.55 -10.11
C ALA A 73 -11.71 -3.40 -9.32
N ASP A 74 -12.66 -2.61 -9.82
CA ASP A 74 -13.96 -2.39 -9.16
C ASP A 74 -14.81 -3.66 -9.11
N ILE A 75 -14.85 -4.41 -10.21
CA ILE A 75 -15.59 -5.67 -10.26
C ILE A 75 -14.93 -6.72 -9.37
N ALA A 76 -13.60 -6.87 -9.45
CA ALA A 76 -12.85 -7.79 -8.61
C ALA A 76 -13.01 -7.45 -7.12
N LEU A 77 -12.91 -6.18 -6.74
CA LEU A 77 -13.11 -5.73 -5.35
C LEU A 77 -14.55 -5.98 -4.88
N THR A 78 -15.55 -5.74 -5.73
CA THR A 78 -16.95 -6.05 -5.44
C THR A 78 -17.15 -7.54 -5.14
N ASN A 79 -16.59 -8.41 -5.99
CA ASN A 79 -16.70 -9.86 -5.84
C ASN A 79 -15.92 -10.37 -4.61
N ALA A 80 -14.75 -9.80 -4.33
CA ALA A 80 -13.98 -10.09 -3.13
C ALA A 80 -14.72 -9.69 -1.85
N LYS A 81 -15.36 -8.51 -1.82
CA LYS A 81 -16.23 -8.07 -0.71
C LYS A 81 -17.42 -9.01 -0.51
N ALA A 82 -18.08 -9.42 -1.59
CA ALA A 82 -19.23 -10.34 -1.53
C ALA A 82 -18.86 -11.70 -0.92
N THR A 83 -17.62 -12.15 -1.13
CA THR A 83 -17.09 -13.41 -0.59
C THR A 83 -16.28 -13.25 0.69
N ARG A 84 -16.14 -12.02 1.21
CA ARG A 84 -15.28 -11.68 2.37
C ARG A 84 -13.83 -12.15 2.21
N ASN A 85 -13.31 -12.12 0.98
CA ASN A 85 -11.95 -12.50 0.67
C ASN A 85 -11.01 -11.29 0.81
N THR A 86 -10.42 -11.09 2.00
CA THR A 86 -9.52 -9.96 2.26
C THR A 86 -8.31 -9.95 1.33
N SER A 87 -7.71 -11.09 1.03
CA SER A 87 -6.58 -11.17 0.10
C SER A 87 -7.00 -10.71 -1.30
N GLY A 88 -8.18 -11.09 -1.78
CA GLY A 88 -8.74 -10.62 -3.05
C GLY A 88 -9.08 -9.13 -3.05
N MET A 89 -9.54 -8.58 -1.92
CA MET A 89 -9.78 -7.13 -1.77
C MET A 89 -8.46 -6.36 -1.86
N VAL A 90 -7.43 -6.78 -1.12
CA VAL A 90 -6.08 -6.18 -1.14
C VAL A 90 -5.47 -6.28 -2.55
N ALA A 91 -5.53 -7.45 -3.19
CA ALA A 91 -5.02 -7.63 -4.54
C ALA A 91 -5.71 -6.71 -5.56
N SER A 92 -7.03 -6.48 -5.42
CA SER A 92 -7.76 -5.56 -6.29
C SER A 92 -7.33 -4.10 -6.12
N LEU A 93 -7.03 -3.68 -4.89
CA LEU A 93 -6.50 -2.34 -4.61
C LEU A 93 -5.07 -2.18 -5.16
N ILE A 94 -4.19 -3.16 -4.94
CA ILE A 94 -2.82 -3.16 -5.48
C ILE A 94 -2.86 -3.13 -7.01
N TYR A 95 -3.67 -3.98 -7.64
CA TYR A 95 -3.84 -4.02 -9.09
C TYR A 95 -4.30 -2.67 -9.67
N ARG A 96 -5.17 -1.93 -8.98
CA ARG A 96 -5.58 -0.58 -9.40
C ARG A 96 -4.42 0.41 -9.37
N ALA A 97 -3.50 0.25 -8.40
CA ALA A 97 -2.36 1.12 -8.24
C ALA A 97 -1.26 0.83 -9.27
N LEU A 98 -1.13 -0.41 -9.77
CA LEU A 98 -0.08 -0.78 -10.73
C LEU A 98 0.00 0.19 -11.92
N GLU A 99 1.23 0.46 -12.35
CA GLU A 99 1.50 1.24 -13.55
C GLU A 99 0.83 0.58 -14.77
N ARG A 100 0.23 1.42 -15.63
CA ARG A 100 -0.21 0.99 -16.95
C ARG A 100 0.86 1.32 -17.97
N ASN A 101 1.09 0.39 -18.88
CA ASN A 101 1.97 0.60 -20.01
C ASN A 101 1.46 1.74 -20.88
N THR A 102 2.40 2.58 -21.31
CA THR A 102 2.15 3.67 -22.26
C THR A 102 2.91 3.41 -23.56
N ALA A 103 2.80 4.33 -24.52
CA ALA A 103 3.41 4.15 -25.84
C ALA A 103 4.95 4.29 -25.83
N ALA A 104 5.53 4.91 -24.80
CA ALA A 104 6.97 5.13 -24.66
C ALA A 104 7.35 5.44 -23.21
N VAL A 105 8.62 5.24 -22.88
CA VAL A 105 9.20 5.60 -21.57
C VAL A 105 8.99 7.08 -21.26
N GLY A 106 8.58 7.39 -20.03
CA GLY A 106 8.36 8.74 -19.53
C GLY A 106 7.06 9.40 -19.99
N VAL A 107 6.16 8.63 -20.63
CA VAL A 107 4.82 9.11 -20.98
C VAL A 107 3.89 8.93 -19.79
N VAL A 108 3.22 10.02 -19.42
CA VAL A 108 2.18 10.04 -18.38
C VAL A 108 1.00 9.20 -18.83
N SER A 109 0.57 8.27 -17.98
CA SER A 109 -0.62 7.46 -18.19
C SER A 109 -1.89 8.31 -18.11
N GLU A 110 -2.75 8.21 -19.11
CA GLU A 110 -4.03 8.91 -19.12
C GLU A 110 -4.95 8.44 -17.98
N LYS A 111 -5.71 9.39 -17.43
CA LYS A 111 -6.64 9.14 -16.33
C LYS A 111 -7.97 8.61 -16.85
N CYS A 112 -8.57 7.67 -16.12
CA CYS A 112 -9.98 7.33 -16.33
C CYS A 112 -10.88 8.48 -15.86
N THR A 113 -11.72 9.01 -16.75
CA THR A 113 -12.69 10.07 -16.42
C THR A 113 -14.14 9.72 -16.74
N SER A 114 -14.38 8.62 -17.47
CA SER A 114 -15.70 8.25 -17.97
C SER A 114 -16.41 7.18 -17.14
N TYR A 115 -15.75 6.64 -16.11
CA TYR A 115 -16.26 5.57 -15.26
C TYR A 115 -16.15 5.94 -13.78
N THR A 116 -17.23 5.68 -13.04
CA THR A 116 -17.28 5.83 -11.58
C THR A 116 -17.41 4.43 -10.95
N PRO A 117 -16.41 3.97 -10.17
CA PRO A 117 -16.46 2.67 -9.51
C PRO A 117 -17.54 2.63 -8.43
N ARG A 118 -18.07 1.45 -8.16
CA ARG A 118 -19.00 1.19 -7.05
C ARG A 118 -18.28 1.24 -5.70
N ASN A 119 -17.00 0.84 -5.67
CA ASN A 119 -16.18 0.84 -4.49
C ASN A 119 -15.42 2.17 -4.37
N SER A 120 -15.80 2.99 -3.38
CA SER A 120 -15.21 4.31 -3.15
C SER A 120 -13.73 4.29 -2.80
N GLU A 121 -13.21 3.15 -2.33
CA GLU A 121 -11.78 2.96 -2.05
C GLU A 121 -10.92 3.20 -3.30
N LEU A 122 -11.44 2.84 -4.48
CA LEU A 122 -10.74 2.98 -5.75
C LEU A 122 -10.75 4.42 -6.32
N LEU A 123 -11.54 5.32 -5.72
CA LEU A 123 -11.55 6.75 -6.06
C LEU A 123 -10.44 7.53 -5.35
N ALA A 124 -9.91 6.98 -4.27
CA ALA A 124 -9.03 7.73 -3.40
C ALA A 124 -7.63 7.91 -4.00
N PHE A 125 -7.22 6.99 -4.86
CA PHE A 125 -5.92 7.00 -5.53
C PHE A 125 -6.05 6.70 -7.04
N GLN A 126 -4.97 6.92 -7.75
CA GLN A 126 -4.84 6.61 -9.17
C GLN A 126 -3.78 5.54 -9.38
N GLN A 127 -3.58 5.09 -10.61
CA GLN A 127 -2.44 4.26 -10.95
C GLN A 127 -1.12 5.04 -10.83
N HIS A 128 -0.04 4.30 -10.57
CA HIS A 128 1.33 4.75 -10.75
C HIS A 128 1.54 5.30 -12.16
N GLN A 129 2.42 6.28 -12.24
CA GLN A 129 2.94 6.81 -13.49
C GLN A 129 4.29 6.16 -13.79
N ASP A 130 4.63 6.14 -15.08
CA ASP A 130 5.96 5.74 -15.53
C ASP A 130 7.02 6.54 -14.74
N PRO A 131 7.99 5.89 -14.08
CA PRO A 131 8.95 6.54 -13.19
C PRO A 131 9.85 7.58 -13.89
N ALA A 132 10.00 7.51 -15.21
CA ALA A 132 10.72 8.50 -16.00
C ALA A 132 9.85 9.73 -16.35
N SER A 133 8.56 9.72 -16.02
CA SER A 133 7.65 10.83 -16.28
C SER A 133 7.89 12.01 -15.33
N PRO A 134 7.66 13.27 -15.76
CA PRO A 134 7.75 14.43 -14.88
C PRO A 134 6.86 14.31 -13.64
N GLY A 135 7.46 14.39 -12.45
CA GLY A 135 6.75 14.34 -11.17
C GLY A 135 6.29 12.94 -10.74
N ALA A 136 6.73 11.87 -11.42
CA ALA A 136 6.34 10.50 -11.10
C ALA A 136 6.65 10.11 -9.65
N GLU A 137 7.84 10.41 -9.13
CA GLU A 137 8.24 10.08 -7.75
C GLU A 137 7.22 10.58 -6.71
N ALA A 138 6.85 11.86 -6.77
CA ALA A 138 5.89 12.45 -5.82
C ALA A 138 4.47 11.90 -6.01
N ASN A 139 4.05 11.68 -7.27
CA ASN A 139 2.73 11.14 -7.58
C ASN A 139 2.60 9.68 -7.13
N ASN A 140 3.61 8.86 -7.41
CA ASN A 140 3.65 7.43 -7.07
C ASN A 140 3.70 7.25 -5.56
N LYS A 141 4.47 8.08 -4.85
CA LYS A 141 4.45 8.11 -3.38
C LYS A 141 3.06 8.42 -2.83
N ALA A 142 2.37 9.43 -3.37
CA ALA A 142 1.02 9.76 -2.95
C ALA A 142 0.04 8.60 -3.20
N VAL A 143 0.20 7.88 -4.31
CA VAL A 143 -0.56 6.66 -4.62
C VAL A 143 -0.31 5.58 -3.54
N VAL A 144 0.94 5.27 -3.20
CA VAL A 144 1.26 4.24 -2.18
C VAL A 144 0.69 4.61 -0.81
N LEU A 145 0.83 5.86 -0.38
CA LEU A 145 0.34 6.29 0.94
C LEU A 145 -1.19 6.18 1.03
N GLU A 146 -1.91 6.60 -0.01
CA GLU A 146 -3.36 6.51 -0.02
C GLU A 146 -3.85 5.06 -0.21
N LEU A 147 -3.15 4.26 -1.02
CA LEU A 147 -3.37 2.82 -1.15
C LEU A 147 -3.23 2.13 0.22
N ALA A 148 -2.18 2.44 0.98
CA ALA A 148 -1.96 1.88 2.31
C ALA A 148 -3.13 2.19 3.26
N ARG A 149 -3.67 3.41 3.19
CA ARG A 149 -4.86 3.79 3.96
C ARG A 149 -6.09 2.96 3.55
N GLN A 150 -6.29 2.71 2.26
CA GLN A 150 -7.39 1.87 1.79
C GLN A 150 -7.23 0.41 2.24
N ILE A 151 -6.02 -0.15 2.11
CA ILE A 151 -5.71 -1.52 2.51
C ILE A 151 -5.97 -1.71 4.02
N LEU A 152 -5.54 -0.77 4.85
CA LEU A 152 -5.85 -0.80 6.28
C LEU A 152 -7.37 -0.74 6.53
N GLY A 153 -8.09 0.10 5.79
CA GLY A 153 -9.54 0.27 5.92
C GLY A 153 -10.36 -0.99 5.62
N ILE A 154 -9.84 -1.90 4.78
CA ILE A 154 -10.47 -3.20 4.49
C ILE A 154 -9.92 -4.34 5.36
N GLY A 155 -9.06 -4.04 6.34
CA GLY A 155 -8.48 -5.00 7.26
C GLY A 155 -7.23 -5.74 6.77
N GLY A 156 -6.56 -5.22 5.72
CA GLY A 156 -5.25 -5.71 5.27
C GLY A 156 -4.06 -5.03 5.98
N ASP A 157 -2.84 -5.47 5.66
CA ASP A 157 -1.61 -4.83 6.16
C ASP A 157 -1.29 -3.60 5.29
N PRO A 158 -1.23 -2.37 5.85
CA PRO A 158 -0.94 -1.16 5.06
C PRO A 158 0.40 -1.22 4.31
N THR A 159 1.37 -2.02 4.77
CA THR A 159 2.66 -2.20 4.08
C THR A 159 2.56 -3.01 2.79
N ASP A 160 1.45 -3.74 2.57
CA ASP A 160 1.18 -4.38 1.28
C ASP A 160 1.10 -3.37 0.13
N ALA A 161 0.86 -2.09 0.41
CA ALA A 161 0.92 -1.02 -0.59
C ALA A 161 2.29 -0.88 -1.25
N LEU A 162 3.39 -1.23 -0.56
CA LEU A 162 4.73 -1.22 -1.16
C LEU A 162 4.86 -2.20 -2.34
N LYS A 163 4.02 -3.23 -2.38
CA LYS A 163 4.03 -4.25 -3.43
C LYS A 163 3.39 -3.77 -4.74
N SER A 164 2.92 -2.51 -4.81
CA SER A 164 2.52 -1.86 -6.07
C SER A 164 3.65 -1.08 -6.73
N GLY A 165 4.84 -1.03 -6.11
CA GLY A 165 5.97 -0.23 -6.56
C GLY A 165 6.39 -0.50 -8.00
N THR A 166 7.12 0.46 -8.56
CA THR A 166 7.51 0.47 -9.97
C THR A 166 8.98 0.05 -10.16
N PHE A 167 9.45 0.03 -11.41
CA PHE A 167 10.87 -0.20 -11.72
C PHE A 167 11.70 1.08 -11.55
N GLN A 168 13.03 0.97 -11.63
CA GLN A 168 13.89 2.15 -11.78
C GLN A 168 13.56 2.89 -13.09
N PRO A 169 13.57 4.24 -13.11
CA PRO A 169 13.28 5.02 -14.31
C PRO A 169 14.12 4.60 -15.51
N GLY A 170 13.46 4.34 -16.65
CA GLY A 170 14.13 4.12 -17.93
C GLY A 170 14.65 5.41 -18.55
N ASP A 171 15.44 5.31 -19.63
CA ASP A 171 15.86 6.46 -20.43
C ASP A 171 14.77 6.82 -21.47
N PRO A 172 14.15 8.02 -21.41
CA PRO A 172 13.15 8.47 -22.38
C PRO A 172 13.67 8.59 -23.82
N ASN A 173 15.00 8.65 -24.00
CA ASN A 173 15.64 8.72 -25.31
C ASN A 173 16.01 7.33 -25.86
N SER A 174 15.80 6.27 -25.07
CA SER A 174 16.06 4.90 -25.50
C SER A 174 15.04 4.48 -26.56
N SER A 175 15.51 3.77 -27.59
CA SER A 175 14.63 3.06 -28.53
C SER A 175 14.07 1.77 -27.94
N ASP A 176 14.53 1.37 -26.75
CA ASP A 176 14.02 0.21 -26.04
C ASP A 176 12.82 0.60 -25.18
N PRO A 177 11.60 0.22 -25.59
CA PRO A 177 10.39 0.55 -24.83
C PRO A 177 10.34 -0.19 -23.49
N THR A 178 11.19 -1.21 -23.25
CA THR A 178 11.19 -1.94 -21.97
C THR A 178 11.82 -1.17 -20.83
N GLY A 179 12.70 -0.19 -21.10
CA GLY A 179 13.47 0.46 -20.04
C GLY A 179 14.16 -0.58 -19.13
N ASN A 180 14.06 -0.40 -17.81
CA ASN A 180 14.61 -1.33 -16.81
C ASN A 180 13.63 -2.44 -16.40
N SER A 181 12.53 -2.61 -17.13
CA SER A 181 11.48 -3.51 -16.73
C SER A 181 11.64 -4.94 -17.28
N CYS A 182 10.74 -5.82 -16.84
CA CYS A 182 10.68 -7.20 -17.26
C CYS A 182 9.21 -7.61 -17.43
N ASP A 183 8.95 -8.65 -18.24
CA ASP A 183 7.60 -9.13 -18.53
C ASP A 183 7.43 -10.64 -18.34
N THR A 184 8.04 -11.17 -17.28
CA THR A 184 7.80 -12.56 -16.86
C THR A 184 7.10 -12.56 -15.50
N ALA A 185 6.39 -13.64 -15.21
CA ALA A 185 5.59 -13.75 -13.99
C ALA A 185 6.41 -13.40 -12.73
N ASP A 186 5.95 -12.40 -11.98
CA ASP A 186 6.57 -11.91 -10.74
C ASP A 186 8.05 -11.51 -10.88
N CYS A 187 8.47 -11.09 -12.08
CA CYS A 187 9.87 -10.77 -12.34
C CYS A 187 10.37 -9.55 -11.55
N ILE A 188 9.49 -8.59 -11.21
CA ILE A 188 9.89 -7.44 -10.39
C ILE A 188 10.33 -7.86 -8.99
N PHE A 189 9.69 -8.89 -8.45
CA PHE A 189 10.00 -9.43 -7.12
C PHE A 189 11.18 -10.40 -7.17
N SER A 190 11.19 -11.31 -8.14
CA SER A 190 12.23 -12.34 -8.22
C SER A 190 13.60 -11.78 -8.62
N ASN A 191 13.62 -10.64 -9.32
CA ASN A 191 14.84 -9.93 -9.67
C ASN A 191 15.23 -8.83 -8.66
N ASP A 192 14.47 -8.65 -7.57
CA ASP A 192 14.67 -7.54 -6.61
C ASP A 192 14.71 -6.17 -7.31
N ALA A 193 13.83 -5.99 -8.29
CA ALA A 193 13.77 -4.80 -9.14
C ALA A 193 12.71 -3.79 -8.70
N LEU A 194 11.93 -4.11 -7.66
CA LEU A 194 10.89 -3.25 -7.13
C LEU A 194 11.51 -2.04 -6.42
N VAL A 195 11.08 -0.85 -6.84
CA VAL A 195 11.42 0.41 -6.19
C VAL A 195 10.25 0.84 -5.32
N ASN A 196 10.51 0.95 -4.03
CA ASN A 196 9.53 1.44 -3.07
C ASN A 196 9.36 2.96 -3.23
N ASP A 197 8.15 3.41 -3.59
CA ASP A 197 7.84 4.84 -3.70
C ASP A 197 7.61 5.52 -2.33
N ALA A 198 7.51 4.74 -1.25
CA ALA A 198 7.47 5.19 0.13
C ALA A 198 8.21 4.21 1.03
N SER A 199 8.66 4.65 2.20
CA SER A 199 9.15 3.74 3.25
C SER A 199 8.00 3.19 4.11
N GLU A 200 8.22 2.06 4.78
CA GLU A 200 7.28 1.54 5.79
C GLU A 200 6.98 2.58 6.88
N ALA A 201 7.99 3.33 7.32
CA ALA A 201 7.83 4.37 8.33
C ALA A 201 6.89 5.50 7.85
N GLU A 202 6.99 5.90 6.59
CA GLU A 202 6.10 6.91 5.99
C GLU A 202 4.68 6.40 5.85
N ILE A 203 4.50 5.11 5.50
CA ILE A 203 3.18 4.47 5.47
C ILE A 203 2.55 4.51 6.87
N TYR A 204 3.25 4.06 7.90
CA TYR A 204 2.71 4.02 9.26
C TYR A 204 2.40 5.42 9.80
N ASP A 205 3.28 6.38 9.57
CA ASP A 205 3.05 7.79 9.94
C ASP A 205 1.82 8.37 9.22
N TYR A 206 1.67 8.09 7.92
CA TYR A 206 0.53 8.56 7.14
C TYR A 206 -0.80 7.98 7.63
N VAL A 207 -0.90 6.65 7.80
CA VAL A 207 -2.15 6.03 8.24
C VAL A 207 -2.51 6.41 9.69
N ALA A 208 -1.52 6.61 10.56
CA ALA A 208 -1.74 7.11 11.93
C ALA A 208 -2.32 8.54 11.93
N LYS A 209 -1.80 9.42 11.07
CA LYS A 209 -2.31 10.80 10.93
C LYS A 209 -3.75 10.84 10.40
N CYS A 210 -4.08 9.96 9.46
CA CYS A 210 -5.46 9.83 8.97
C CYS A 210 -6.42 9.37 10.08
N ALA A 211 -6.00 8.43 10.93
CA ALA A 211 -6.81 7.98 12.07
C ALA A 211 -7.02 9.11 13.11
N ALA A 212 -5.98 9.88 13.41
CA ALA A 212 -6.06 11.01 14.34
C ALA A 212 -7.05 12.10 13.87
N THR A 213 -7.15 12.31 12.55
CA THR A 213 -8.06 13.29 11.94
C THR A 213 -9.54 12.93 12.15
N VAL A 214 -9.87 11.63 12.27
CA VAL A 214 -11.24 11.17 12.55
C VAL A 214 -11.62 11.40 14.03
N THR A 215 -10.65 11.37 14.94
CA THR A 215 -10.87 11.68 16.37
C THR A 215 -10.92 13.18 16.67
N SER A 216 -10.28 14.03 15.86
CA SER A 216 -10.24 15.48 16.09
C SER A 216 -11.48 16.26 15.63
N THR A 217 -12.49 15.60 15.02
CA THR A 217 -13.78 16.25 14.72
C THR A 217 -14.76 16.31 15.89
N ILE A 218 -14.39 15.79 17.08
CA ILE A 218 -15.07 16.15 18.32
C ILE A 218 -14.29 17.29 18.97
N GLY A 219 -14.67 18.52 18.63
CA GLY A 219 -14.10 19.71 19.27
C GLY A 219 -14.31 19.70 20.79
N PRO A 220 -13.43 20.34 21.57
CA PRO A 220 -13.61 20.48 23.01
C PRO A 220 -14.75 21.47 23.26
N GLY A 221 -15.98 20.99 23.37
CA GLY A 221 -17.09 21.90 23.60
C GLY A 221 -18.49 21.33 23.42
N GLU A 222 -18.77 20.11 23.89
CA GLU A 222 -20.12 19.81 24.37
C GLU A 222 -20.10 18.64 25.35
N SER A 223 -20.60 18.88 26.56
CA SER A 223 -20.74 17.90 27.62
C SER A 223 -21.70 16.78 27.20
N VAL A 224 -21.19 15.55 27.18
CA VAL A 224 -21.95 14.31 27.00
C VAL A 224 -22.97 14.15 28.13
N PRO A 225 -24.28 13.97 27.85
CA PRO A 225 -25.19 13.42 28.83
C PRO A 225 -25.03 11.90 28.88
N THR A 226 -24.88 11.42 30.12
CA THR A 226 -24.77 10.03 30.51
C THR A 226 -25.99 9.20 30.09
N GLY A 227 -25.75 8.04 29.47
CA GLY A 227 -26.56 6.82 29.62
C GLY A 227 -27.94 6.81 28.95
N GLY A 228 -28.07 6.02 27.88
CA GLY A 228 -29.37 5.64 27.34
C GLY A 228 -29.25 4.63 26.20
N SER A 229 -29.50 3.36 26.53
CA SER A 229 -29.56 2.21 25.63
C SER A 229 -30.42 2.48 24.39
N ILE A 230 -29.92 2.16 23.20
CA ILE A 230 -30.71 2.18 21.96
C ILE A 230 -31.42 0.83 21.82
N PRO A 231 -32.76 0.75 21.83
CA PRO A 231 -33.48 -0.39 21.28
C PRO A 231 -33.67 -0.22 19.77
N VAL A 232 -33.60 -1.36 19.10
CA VAL A 232 -33.79 -1.54 17.66
C VAL A 232 -35.28 -1.52 17.29
N ASN A 233 -35.55 -1.17 16.02
CA ASN A 233 -36.66 -1.63 15.14
C ASN A 233 -37.87 -0.64 14.91
N PRO A 234 -38.73 -0.83 13.87
CA PRO A 234 -38.54 -0.29 12.51
C PRO A 234 -39.81 0.39 11.89
N SER A 235 -39.63 0.97 10.70
CA SER A 235 -40.62 1.12 9.61
C SER A 235 -41.79 2.14 9.69
N ASN A 236 -41.76 3.06 8.73
CA ASN A 236 -42.81 3.41 7.74
C ASN A 236 -43.68 4.70 7.88
N SER A 237 -43.50 5.56 6.86
CA SER A 237 -44.50 6.32 6.06
C SER A 237 -45.20 7.63 6.51
N GLN A 238 -45.04 8.65 5.63
CA GLN A 238 -45.97 9.74 5.21
C GLN A 238 -46.17 10.93 6.18
N THR A 239 -46.29 12.22 5.81
CA THR A 239 -46.35 13.02 4.56
C THR A 239 -46.17 14.53 4.88
N ARG A 240 -45.71 15.32 3.89
CA ARG A 240 -45.91 16.78 3.55
C ARG A 240 -46.42 17.73 4.66
N THR A 241 -45.86 18.95 4.85
CA THR A 241 -46.00 20.10 3.92
C THR A 241 -44.95 21.20 4.12
N SER A 242 -44.73 21.91 3.02
CA SER A 242 -43.95 23.12 2.74
C SER A 242 -43.98 24.26 3.76
N ASN A 243 -42.89 25.02 3.84
CA ASN A 243 -42.87 26.48 3.73
C ASN A 243 -41.43 26.98 3.46
N THR A 244 -41.25 27.65 2.32
CA THR A 244 -40.13 28.55 2.03
C THR A 244 -40.37 29.89 2.74
N PRO A 245 -39.33 30.63 3.14
CA PRO A 245 -39.02 31.80 2.32
C PRO A 245 -37.52 32.05 2.10
N THR A 246 -37.29 32.70 0.97
CA THR A 246 -36.09 33.39 0.49
C THR A 246 -35.46 34.33 1.52
N ASN A 247 -34.13 34.34 1.62
CA ASN A 247 -33.37 35.56 1.34
C ASN A 247 -31.90 35.27 1.07
N SER A 248 -31.44 35.94 0.01
CA SER A 248 -30.06 36.09 -0.40
C SER A 248 -29.21 36.65 0.73
N ASP A 249 -27.99 36.12 0.90
CA ASP A 249 -26.88 37.01 1.22
C ASP A 249 -25.57 36.57 0.58
N ARG A 250 -24.90 37.60 0.11
CA ARG A 250 -23.84 37.67 -0.88
C ARG A 250 -22.52 37.68 -0.13
N PHE A 251 -21.75 36.60 -0.17
CA PHE A 251 -20.42 36.60 0.44
C PHE A 251 -19.38 37.13 -0.56
N THR A 252 -19.00 38.37 -0.34
CA THR A 252 -17.93 39.11 -1.01
C THR A 252 -16.57 38.47 -0.77
N THR A 253 -15.89 38.13 -1.86
CA THR A 253 -14.48 37.73 -1.90
C THR A 253 -13.60 38.94 -1.59
N THR A 254 -12.87 38.92 -0.47
CA THR A 254 -11.78 39.86 -0.20
C THR A 254 -10.45 39.14 -0.42
N SER A 255 -9.80 39.47 -1.53
CA SER A 255 -8.41 39.13 -1.82
C SER A 255 -7.48 39.93 -0.90
N GLY A 256 -6.76 39.25 -0.01
CA GLY A 256 -5.67 39.81 0.77
C GLY A 256 -4.33 39.52 0.09
N SER A 257 -3.75 40.55 -0.52
CA SER A 257 -2.40 40.54 -1.09
C SER A 257 -1.35 40.46 0.03
N ILE A 258 -0.49 39.45 0.02
CA ILE A 258 0.66 39.36 0.93
C ILE A 258 1.93 39.66 0.15
N SER A 259 2.68 40.63 0.67
CA SER A 259 3.88 41.22 0.10
C SER A 259 5.10 40.29 0.19
N LEU A 260 5.92 40.30 -0.86
CA LEU A 260 7.20 39.61 -0.99
C LEU A 260 8.27 40.26 -0.10
N GLY A 261 8.79 39.51 0.86
CA GLY A 261 9.98 39.86 1.63
C GLY A 261 11.20 39.05 1.16
N THR A 262 12.07 39.70 0.40
CA THR A 262 13.35 39.16 -0.08
C THR A 262 14.38 39.16 1.04
N ALA A 263 14.92 38.00 1.41
CA ALA A 263 16.07 37.88 2.30
C ALA A 263 17.20 37.11 1.60
N SER A 264 18.31 37.84 1.40
CA SER A 264 19.58 37.42 0.84
C SER A 264 20.33 36.52 1.83
N VAL A 265 20.91 35.41 1.36
CA VAL A 265 21.85 34.57 2.12
C VAL A 265 23.17 34.49 1.36
N GLN A 266 24.23 35.01 1.99
CA GLN A 266 25.62 34.90 1.58
C GLN A 266 26.27 33.69 2.29
N PRO A 267 27.23 32.96 1.67
CA PRO A 267 27.82 31.76 2.25
C PRO A 267 29.06 32.09 3.09
N THR A 268 29.21 31.42 4.23
CA THR A 268 30.45 31.40 5.02
C THR A 268 30.97 29.96 5.08
N GLN A 269 32.13 29.77 4.48
CA GLN A 269 32.97 28.57 4.61
C GLN A 269 33.61 28.54 6.00
N THR A 270 33.70 27.36 6.60
CA THR A 270 34.73 27.11 7.62
C THR A 270 35.35 25.73 7.45
N THR A 271 36.67 25.78 7.51
CA THR A 271 37.72 24.82 7.19
C THR A 271 37.77 23.59 8.09
N GLN A 272 38.21 22.47 7.49
CA GLN A 272 38.69 21.26 8.13
C GLN A 272 39.81 21.53 9.16
N THR A 273 39.86 20.75 10.23
CA THR A 273 41.10 20.47 10.94
C THR A 273 41.15 19.01 11.34
N THR A 274 42.12 18.32 10.78
CA THR A 274 42.52 16.94 11.08
C THR A 274 43.27 16.90 12.40
N THR A 275 42.95 15.96 13.29
CA THR A 275 43.88 15.57 14.37
C THR A 275 43.76 14.07 14.65
N THR A 276 44.81 13.35 14.30
CA THR A 276 45.10 11.97 14.70
C THR A 276 45.56 11.90 16.16
N ARG A 277 45.03 10.95 16.95
CA ARG A 277 45.83 10.17 17.92
C ARG A 277 45.13 8.88 18.37
N GLN A 278 45.97 7.89 18.61
CA GLN A 278 45.69 6.48 18.87
C GLN A 278 45.25 6.18 20.32
N GLN A 279 44.52 5.06 20.43
CA GLN A 279 44.47 4.06 21.50
C GLN A 279 44.47 4.52 22.97
N GLN A 280 43.40 4.15 23.68
CA GLN A 280 43.53 3.25 24.83
C GLN A 280 42.22 2.53 25.16
N GLN A 281 42.39 1.23 25.40
CA GLN A 281 41.42 0.21 25.75
C GLN A 281 41.13 0.32 27.26
N GLN A 282 39.87 0.52 27.64
CA GLN A 282 39.47 0.39 29.05
C GLN A 282 38.15 -0.37 29.15
N THR A 283 38.28 -1.56 29.72
CA THR A 283 37.23 -2.49 30.10
C THR A 283 36.44 -1.93 31.27
N THR A 284 35.15 -1.63 31.09
CA THR A 284 34.22 -1.39 32.19
C THR A 284 32.87 -2.02 31.90
N THR A 285 32.57 -3.07 32.65
CA THR A 285 31.24 -3.66 32.86
C THR A 285 30.26 -2.59 33.37
N PRO A 286 29.04 -2.43 32.81
CA PRO A 286 27.98 -1.72 33.51
C PRO A 286 27.08 -2.73 34.24
N THR A 287 27.13 -2.60 35.56
CA THR A 287 26.21 -3.10 36.57
C THR A 287 24.76 -2.76 36.24
N SER A 288 23.87 -3.73 36.47
CA SER A 288 22.42 -3.60 36.38
C SER A 288 21.89 -2.46 37.25
N THR A 289 21.37 -1.41 36.63
CA THR A 289 20.45 -0.47 37.26
C THR A 289 19.03 -0.97 37.06
N THR A 290 18.48 -1.58 38.10
CA THR A 290 17.05 -1.80 38.31
C THR A 290 16.35 -0.45 38.42
N THR A 291 15.69 -0.05 37.35
CA THR A 291 14.69 1.02 37.38
C THR A 291 13.31 0.37 37.41
N SER A 292 12.56 0.73 38.44
CA SER A 292 11.23 0.30 38.85
C SER A 292 10.25 -0.03 37.72
N THR A 293 9.85 -1.30 37.73
CA THR A 293 8.74 -1.91 37.01
C THR A 293 7.42 -1.20 37.31
N PRO A 294 6.67 -0.74 36.30
CA PRO A 294 5.22 -0.55 36.43
C PRO A 294 4.56 -1.91 36.59
N ALA A 295 3.58 -2.03 37.48
CA ALA A 295 2.92 -3.29 37.84
C ALA A 295 2.49 -4.11 36.60
N ILE A 296 3.05 -5.31 36.49
CA ILE A 296 2.66 -6.33 35.51
C ILE A 296 1.31 -6.89 35.98
N SER A 297 0.23 -6.46 35.34
CA SER A 297 -0.92 -7.36 35.16
C SER A 297 -0.40 -8.55 34.37
N THR A 298 -0.68 -9.77 34.83
CA THR A 298 -0.29 -11.02 34.17
C THR A 298 -0.85 -11.08 32.74
N THR A 299 -0.14 -10.49 31.78
CA THR A 299 -0.48 -10.58 30.37
C THR A 299 0.11 -11.88 29.85
N THR A 300 -0.76 -12.85 29.58
CA THR A 300 -0.42 -14.04 28.81
C THR A 300 0.32 -13.60 27.54
N ASN A 301 1.53 -14.12 27.32
CA ASN A 301 2.20 -13.97 26.04
C ASN A 301 1.58 -14.96 25.05
N TYR A 302 0.97 -14.44 23.99
CA TYR A 302 0.35 -15.25 22.94
C TYR A 302 1.34 -15.67 21.84
N GLN A 303 2.53 -15.06 21.77
CA GLN A 303 3.58 -15.47 20.84
C GLN A 303 4.30 -16.70 21.40
N THR A 304 3.99 -17.87 20.84
CA THR A 304 4.54 -19.17 21.26
C THR A 304 5.74 -19.63 20.43
N PHE A 305 6.02 -18.98 19.29
CA PHE A 305 7.20 -19.30 18.49
C PHE A 305 8.46 -18.98 19.27
N SER A 306 9.30 -19.99 19.51
CA SER A 306 10.46 -19.89 20.40
C SER A 306 11.80 -20.07 19.70
N GLN A 307 11.81 -20.37 18.39
CA GLN A 307 13.05 -20.48 17.64
C GLN A 307 13.66 -19.09 17.41
N ALA A 308 14.99 -19.03 17.42
CA ALA A 308 15.75 -17.81 17.21
C ALA A 308 16.97 -18.08 16.32
N TYR A 309 17.07 -17.35 15.20
CA TYR A 309 18.27 -17.30 14.39
C TYR A 309 19.08 -16.08 14.83
N LEU A 310 20.40 -16.25 14.99
CA LEU A 310 21.30 -15.23 15.55
C LEU A 310 20.87 -14.66 16.93
N GLY A 311 20.08 -15.44 17.69
CA GLY A 311 19.56 -15.02 18.99
C GLY A 311 18.39 -14.02 18.94
N VAL A 312 17.79 -13.81 17.77
CA VAL A 312 16.64 -12.91 17.61
C VAL A 312 15.32 -13.68 17.76
N PHE A 313 14.54 -13.30 18.77
CA PHE A 313 13.24 -13.90 19.08
C PHE A 313 12.10 -13.03 18.56
N ALA A 314 10.96 -13.67 18.26
CA ALA A 314 9.73 -12.94 18.04
C ALA A 314 9.32 -12.21 19.34
N PRO A 315 9.02 -10.90 19.29
CA PRO A 315 8.60 -10.17 20.47
C PRO A 315 7.28 -10.69 21.01
N ALA A 316 7.06 -10.54 22.31
CA ALA A 316 5.84 -10.99 22.96
C ALA A 316 4.59 -10.35 22.33
N VAL A 317 3.50 -11.11 22.29
CA VAL A 317 2.16 -10.58 21.98
C VAL A 317 1.34 -10.59 23.25
N THR A 318 0.88 -9.43 23.69
CA THR A 318 0.09 -9.28 24.93
C THR A 318 -1.25 -8.64 24.63
N GLN A 319 -2.27 -8.93 25.44
CA GLN A 319 -3.57 -8.26 25.32
C GLN A 319 -3.78 -7.28 26.46
N ASP A 320 -4.26 -6.07 26.15
CA ASP A 320 -4.60 -5.07 27.16
C ASP A 320 -6.02 -5.25 27.73
N SER A 321 -6.40 -4.42 28.71
CA SER A 321 -7.71 -4.45 29.35
C SER A 321 -8.87 -4.08 28.40
N ASN A 322 -8.58 -3.48 27.25
CA ASN A 322 -9.56 -3.11 26.23
C ASN A 322 -9.74 -4.22 25.19
N GLY A 323 -9.02 -5.35 25.34
CA GLY A 323 -9.07 -6.47 24.42
C GLY A 323 -8.18 -6.30 23.18
N MET A 324 -7.36 -5.25 23.11
CA MET A 324 -6.44 -5.02 21.99
C MET A 324 -5.15 -5.80 22.19
N TYR A 325 -4.59 -6.33 21.11
CA TYR A 325 -3.34 -7.08 21.11
C TYR A 325 -2.17 -6.18 20.74
N HIS A 326 -1.06 -6.31 21.45
CA HIS A 326 0.16 -5.53 21.31
C HIS A 326 1.30 -6.45 20.89
N ALA A 327 2.00 -6.14 19.79
CA ALA A 327 3.17 -6.91 19.34
C ALA A 327 4.48 -6.17 19.70
N GLY A 328 5.18 -6.68 20.71
CA GLY A 328 6.38 -6.05 21.26
C GLY A 328 6.08 -4.84 22.12
N THR A 329 7.06 -3.93 22.22
CA THR A 329 7.01 -2.75 23.10
C THR A 329 6.69 -1.45 22.38
N ASP A 330 6.55 -1.48 21.06
CA ASP A 330 6.17 -0.30 20.28
C ASP A 330 4.69 0.01 20.51
N PRO A 331 4.35 1.21 21.04
CA PRO A 331 2.97 1.59 21.30
C PRO A 331 2.10 1.69 20.03
N ASN A 332 2.68 1.62 18.84
CA ASN A 332 1.96 1.64 17.56
C ASN A 332 1.62 0.23 17.05
N ASN A 333 2.20 -0.83 17.60
CA ASN A 333 1.92 -2.21 17.20
C ASN A 333 0.67 -2.75 17.90
N VAL A 334 -0.48 -2.07 17.71
CA VAL A 334 -1.76 -2.39 18.35
C VAL A 334 -2.74 -2.96 17.32
N PHE A 335 -3.36 -4.09 17.64
CA PHE A 335 -4.21 -4.87 16.74
C PHE A 335 -5.51 -5.26 17.39
N ASN A 336 -6.61 -5.24 16.63
CA ASN A 336 -7.93 -5.66 17.08
C ASN A 336 -8.12 -7.19 17.07
N ASN A 337 -7.16 -7.94 16.53
CA ASN A 337 -7.21 -9.39 16.44
C ASN A 337 -5.85 -10.03 16.69
N LEU A 338 -5.86 -11.21 17.31
CA LEU A 338 -4.64 -11.91 17.74
C LEU A 338 -3.78 -12.32 16.54
N LYS A 339 -4.40 -12.78 15.45
CA LYS A 339 -3.67 -13.26 14.26
C LYS A 339 -2.78 -12.17 13.66
N ALA A 340 -3.30 -10.95 13.52
CA ALA A 340 -2.53 -9.82 13.01
C ALA A 340 -1.36 -9.45 13.95
N ALA A 341 -1.59 -9.45 15.27
CA ALA A 341 -0.53 -9.20 16.24
C ALA A 341 0.58 -10.26 16.19
N LEU A 342 0.23 -11.53 16.03
CA LEU A 342 1.19 -12.63 15.87
C LEU A 342 1.97 -12.51 14.56
N GLY A 343 1.30 -12.21 13.46
CA GLY A 343 1.93 -11.94 12.16
C GLY A 343 2.95 -10.79 12.27
N ARG A 344 2.55 -9.68 12.88
CA ARG A 344 3.45 -8.54 13.13
C ARG A 344 4.64 -8.92 14.00
N SER A 345 4.42 -9.70 15.05
CA SER A 345 5.51 -10.21 15.90
C SER A 345 6.53 -11.00 15.08
N CYS A 346 6.10 -11.87 14.17
CA CYS A 346 7.01 -12.58 13.27
C CYS A 346 7.76 -11.64 12.30
N ASP A 347 7.10 -10.60 11.78
CA ASP A 347 7.76 -9.64 10.88
C ASP A 347 8.78 -8.75 11.62
N ILE A 348 8.51 -8.36 12.87
CA ILE A 348 9.50 -7.69 13.72
C ILE A 348 10.71 -8.60 13.95
N GLN A 349 10.49 -9.89 14.24
CA GLN A 349 11.58 -10.87 14.35
C GLN A 349 12.44 -10.89 13.09
N LYS A 350 11.81 -10.95 11.91
CA LYS A 350 12.52 -10.98 10.63
C LYS A 350 13.41 -9.75 10.48
N ASN A 351 12.88 -8.56 10.73
CA ASN A 351 13.59 -7.31 10.54
C ASN A 351 14.77 -7.19 11.51
N ASP A 352 14.58 -7.52 12.79
CA ASP A 352 15.65 -7.55 13.79
C ASP A 352 16.72 -8.60 13.45
N CYS A 353 16.29 -9.74 12.92
CA CYS A 353 17.17 -10.80 12.43
C CYS A 353 18.01 -10.33 11.25
N ALA A 354 17.40 -9.68 10.26
CA ALA A 354 18.09 -9.16 9.08
C ALA A 354 19.10 -8.06 9.48
N ASN A 355 18.73 -7.16 10.39
CA ASN A 355 19.63 -6.16 10.94
C ASN A 355 20.84 -6.80 11.64
N THR A 356 20.59 -7.83 12.44
CA THR A 356 21.65 -8.59 13.13
C THR A 356 22.54 -9.31 12.14
N ALA A 357 21.96 -10.00 11.15
CA ALA A 357 22.69 -10.71 10.11
C ALA A 357 23.59 -9.74 9.31
N ASN A 358 23.05 -8.61 8.89
CA ASN A 358 23.81 -7.57 8.18
C ASN A 358 24.98 -7.03 9.02
N SER A 359 24.74 -6.76 10.32
CA SER A 359 25.80 -6.28 11.23
C SER A 359 26.94 -7.30 11.42
N GLN A 360 26.61 -8.59 11.35
CA GLN A 360 27.54 -9.70 11.51
C GLN A 360 28.07 -10.26 10.18
N LYS A 361 27.68 -9.67 9.04
CA LYS A 361 27.98 -10.15 7.68
C LYS A 361 27.54 -11.61 7.45
N GLN A 362 26.38 -11.98 7.99
CA GLN A 362 25.73 -13.29 7.81
C GLN A 362 24.65 -13.19 6.72
N PRO A 363 24.28 -14.31 6.07
CA PRO A 363 23.19 -14.32 5.10
C PRO A 363 21.84 -14.03 5.78
N VAL A 364 20.97 -13.30 5.08
CA VAL A 364 19.61 -12.95 5.54
C VAL A 364 18.55 -14.02 5.23
N GLY A 365 18.80 -14.92 4.28
CA GLY A 365 17.84 -15.98 3.89
C GLY A 365 17.33 -16.87 5.05
N PRO A 366 18.15 -17.21 6.06
CA PRO A 366 17.65 -17.90 7.25
C PRO A 366 16.64 -17.08 8.07
N CYS A 367 16.70 -15.74 8.05
CA CYS A 367 15.69 -14.88 8.68
C CYS A 367 14.33 -14.99 7.98
N ASP A 368 14.30 -15.09 6.66
CA ASP A 368 13.05 -15.32 5.90
C ASP A 368 12.47 -16.71 6.17
N THR A 369 13.35 -17.72 6.29
CA THR A 369 12.94 -19.08 6.65
C THR A 369 12.33 -19.09 8.06
N GLN A 370 12.97 -18.42 9.01
CA GLN A 370 12.47 -18.28 10.36
C GLN A 370 11.12 -17.54 10.40
N ASN A 371 10.95 -16.44 9.65
CA ASN A 371 9.66 -15.73 9.57
C ASN A 371 8.55 -16.66 9.07
N THR A 372 8.84 -17.45 8.04
CA THR A 372 7.90 -18.43 7.48
C THR A 372 7.47 -19.45 8.52
N GLN A 373 8.43 -19.98 9.30
CA GLN A 373 8.14 -20.91 10.40
C GLN A 373 7.30 -20.24 11.50
N CYS A 374 7.66 -19.01 11.90
CA CYS A 374 6.91 -18.25 12.89
C CYS A 374 5.46 -18.04 12.47
N LYS A 375 5.21 -17.60 11.23
CA LYS A 375 3.86 -17.40 10.70
C LYS A 375 3.06 -18.69 10.58
N ALA A 376 3.72 -19.80 10.19
CA ALA A 376 3.09 -21.11 10.12
C ALA A 376 2.65 -21.63 11.50
N GLU A 377 3.49 -21.47 12.53
CA GLU A 377 3.17 -21.93 13.89
C GLU A 377 2.12 -21.06 14.60
N THR A 378 2.07 -19.77 14.27
CA THR A 378 1.13 -18.81 14.88
C THR A 378 -0.18 -18.63 14.12
N GLY A 379 -0.34 -19.28 12.95
CA GLY A 379 -1.52 -19.14 12.09
C GLY A 379 -1.62 -17.78 11.39
N GLY A 380 -0.51 -17.04 11.29
CA GLY A 380 -0.38 -15.68 10.78
C GLY A 380 -0.30 -15.51 9.26
N SER A 381 -0.56 -16.55 8.46
CA SER A 381 -0.47 -16.51 6.99
C SER A 381 -1.52 -15.65 6.31
#